data_AF-K1VAC4-F1
#
_entry.id   AF-K1VAC4-F1
#
_cell.length_a   1.000
_cell.length_b   1.000
_cell.length_c   1.000
_cell.angle_alpha   90.00
_cell.angle_beta   90.00
_cell.angle_gamma   90.00
#
_symmetry.space_group_name_H-M   'P 1'
#
loop_
_entity.id
_entity.type
_entity.pdbx_description
1 polymer ?
#
loop_
_entity_poly.entity_id
_entity_poly.type
_entity_poly.pdbx_seq_one_letter_code
_entity_poly.pdbx_strand_id
1 'polypeptide(L)'
;MPNENQRTCPQTYDELETVKQSIVKGKDITDNASYDDVYRYHPGGQLRLDFDKKSSKKYVRYTDYETSQVGVDFTDKNGTWKRTSFTSMADDVVITKLNKSSSGSKLNLTLSFDDLSTLANFGDSDEANMKYKKLTDDNANYLALVSHYPDYEKSELKNGGYATVTYVITSGGKKEKVLIDKKTDETQFLGENTGIKITDADSVYLLTVSDRTYDMGKIEDFEKQNRFTKLVR
;
A
#
# COMPACT_ATOMS: atom_id res chain seq x y z
N MET A 1 -6.16 7.23 -8.04
CA MET A 1 -5.52 8.55 -7.97
C MET A 1 -6.35 9.55 -8.74
N PRO A 2 -6.69 10.71 -8.15
CA PRO A 2 -7.21 11.82 -8.93
C PRO A 2 -6.16 12.40 -9.87
N ASN A 3 -6.65 13.11 -10.89
CA ASN A 3 -5.86 13.94 -11.81
C ASN A 3 -6.44 15.37 -11.80
N GLU A 4 -5.78 16.32 -12.47
CA GLU A 4 -6.21 17.73 -12.52
C GLU A 4 -7.53 17.94 -13.30
N ASN A 5 -7.93 16.96 -14.11
CA ASN A 5 -9.07 17.07 -14.99
C ASN A 5 -10.38 16.81 -14.24
N GLN A 6 -11.43 17.48 -14.69
CA GLN A 6 -12.77 17.27 -14.16
C GLN A 6 -13.31 15.94 -14.66
N ARG A 7 -13.88 15.12 -13.77
CA ARG A 7 -14.59 13.88 -14.15
C ARG A 7 -15.97 14.17 -14.72
N THR A 8 -15.98 14.75 -15.91
CA THR A 8 -17.18 14.97 -16.71
C THR A 8 -17.06 14.20 -18.00
N CYS A 9 -18.03 13.34 -18.29
CA CYS A 9 -18.19 12.78 -19.62
C CYS A 9 -18.85 13.85 -20.50
N PRO A 10 -18.15 14.39 -21.52
CA PRO A 10 -18.72 15.39 -22.41
C PRO A 10 -19.93 14.80 -23.13
N GLN A 11 -21.04 15.54 -23.17
CA GLN A 11 -22.23 15.11 -23.90
C GLN A 11 -22.06 15.44 -25.39
N THR A 12 -21.70 14.45 -26.19
CA THR A 12 -21.46 14.60 -27.64
C THR A 12 -22.56 13.97 -28.50
N TYR A 13 -23.68 13.54 -27.91
CA TYR A 13 -24.75 12.87 -28.65
C TYR A 13 -25.40 13.75 -29.72
N ASP A 14 -25.44 15.06 -29.52
CA ASP A 14 -25.95 16.05 -30.49
C ASP A 14 -25.04 16.19 -31.73
N GLU A 15 -23.79 15.71 -31.65
CA GLU A 15 -22.83 15.77 -32.76
C GLU A 15 -22.96 14.59 -33.73
N LEU A 16 -23.75 13.57 -33.35
CA LEU A 16 -23.86 12.31 -34.10
C LEU A 16 -24.30 12.52 -35.56
N GLU A 17 -25.25 13.43 -35.81
CA GLU A 17 -25.71 13.68 -37.18
C GLU A 17 -24.64 14.39 -38.01
N THR A 18 -23.93 15.35 -37.42
CA THR A 18 -22.80 16.03 -38.07
C THR A 18 -21.69 15.03 -38.44
N VAL A 19 -21.35 14.13 -37.51
CA VAL A 19 -20.37 13.05 -37.74
C VAL A 19 -20.81 12.15 -38.90
N LYS A 20 -22.08 11.70 -38.92
CA LYS A 20 -22.62 10.89 -40.03
C LYS A 20 -22.51 11.60 -41.37
N GLN A 21 -22.85 12.88 -41.43
CA GLN A 21 -22.78 13.67 -42.67
C GLN A 21 -21.34 13.86 -43.16
N SER A 22 -20.36 13.99 -42.26
CA SER A 22 -18.93 14.05 -42.63
C SER A 22 -18.43 12.74 -43.22
N ILE A 23 -18.84 11.58 -42.67
CA ILE A 23 -18.52 10.25 -43.22
C ILE A 23 -19.04 10.12 -44.65
N VAL A 24 -20.31 10.46 -44.89
CA VAL A 24 -20.95 10.39 -46.22
C VAL A 24 -20.21 11.27 -47.24
N LYS A 25 -19.69 12.42 -46.79
CA LYS A 25 -18.99 13.39 -47.65
C LYS A 25 -17.49 13.11 -47.79
N GLY A 26 -16.95 12.06 -47.16
CA GLY A 26 -15.51 11.76 -47.15
C GLY A 26 -14.67 12.87 -46.52
N LYS A 27 -15.20 13.55 -45.50
CA LYS A 27 -14.51 14.61 -44.76
C LYS A 27 -13.97 14.08 -43.44
N ASP A 28 -12.84 14.63 -43.00
CA ASP A 28 -12.28 14.34 -41.69
C ASP A 28 -13.29 14.70 -40.58
N ILE A 29 -13.32 13.87 -39.54
CA ILE A 29 -14.04 14.11 -38.30
C ILE A 29 -13.01 14.58 -37.28
N THR A 30 -13.29 15.69 -36.61
CA THR A 30 -12.46 16.18 -35.51
C THR A 30 -13.26 16.09 -34.22
N ASP A 31 -12.77 15.31 -33.28
CA ASP A 31 -13.25 15.29 -31.90
C ASP A 31 -12.32 16.16 -31.05
N ASN A 32 -12.85 17.23 -30.47
CA ASN A 32 -12.12 18.14 -29.59
C ASN A 32 -12.52 17.98 -28.11
N ALA A 33 -13.34 16.97 -27.80
CA ALA A 33 -13.73 16.69 -26.43
C ALA A 33 -12.54 16.09 -25.65
N SER A 34 -12.41 16.47 -24.38
CA SER A 34 -11.44 15.89 -23.45
C SER A 34 -12.10 14.70 -22.74
N TYR A 35 -11.46 13.54 -22.83
CA TYR A 35 -11.89 12.27 -22.21
C TYR A 35 -10.91 11.85 -21.11
N ASP A 36 -10.63 12.76 -20.19
CA ASP A 36 -9.63 12.56 -19.13
C ASP A 36 -10.24 12.14 -17.78
N ASP A 37 -11.41 11.50 -17.80
CA ASP A 37 -12.20 11.14 -16.62
C ASP A 37 -11.77 9.83 -15.93
N VAL A 38 -10.64 9.26 -16.36
CA VAL A 38 -10.11 7.97 -15.89
C VAL A 38 -9.18 8.16 -14.69
N TYR A 39 -9.48 7.43 -13.61
CA TYR A 39 -8.55 7.35 -12.48
C TYR A 39 -7.36 6.47 -12.80
N ARG A 40 -6.19 6.90 -12.31
CA ARG A 40 -4.97 6.10 -12.31
C ARG A 40 -4.91 5.21 -11.06
N TYR A 41 -4.16 4.13 -11.14
CA TYR A 41 -3.86 3.29 -9.98
C TYR A 41 -3.13 4.12 -8.91
N HIS A 42 -3.44 3.89 -7.63
CA HIS A 42 -2.66 4.45 -6.53
C HIS A 42 -1.87 3.32 -5.86
N PRO A 43 -0.66 3.57 -5.35
CA PRO A 43 0.07 2.54 -4.63
C PRO A 43 -0.69 2.12 -3.37
N GLY A 44 -0.46 0.87 -2.93
CA GLY A 44 -0.79 0.44 -1.58
C GLY A 44 0.45 0.56 -0.67
N GLY A 45 0.36 0.08 0.56
CA GLY A 45 1.53 -0.07 1.43
C GLY A 45 2.39 -1.28 1.04
N GLN A 46 3.69 -1.08 0.85
CA GLN A 46 4.66 -2.18 0.72
C GLN A 46 5.27 -2.53 2.08
N LEU A 47 4.74 -3.58 2.71
CA LEU A 47 5.22 -4.05 4.01
C LEU A 47 6.57 -4.76 3.87
N ARG A 48 7.58 -4.25 4.57
CA ARG A 48 8.94 -4.79 4.66
C ARG A 48 9.06 -5.65 5.90
N LEU A 49 9.52 -6.88 5.71
CA LEU A 49 9.97 -7.77 6.78
C LEU A 49 11.49 -7.88 6.66
N ASP A 50 12.21 -7.22 7.55
CA ASP A 50 13.67 -7.27 7.59
C ASP A 50 14.15 -8.30 8.62
N PHE A 51 15.01 -9.21 8.17
CA PHE A 51 15.58 -10.28 8.99
C PHE A 51 17.09 -10.11 9.06
N ASP A 52 17.69 -10.56 10.17
CA ASP A 52 19.14 -10.68 10.24
C ASP A 52 19.65 -11.55 9.09
N LYS A 53 20.44 -10.94 8.19
CA LYS A 53 20.99 -11.61 7.02
C LYS A 53 21.83 -12.82 7.44
N LYS A 54 21.41 -14.00 7.01
CA LYS A 54 22.14 -15.25 7.19
C LYS A 54 22.28 -15.95 5.85
N SER A 55 23.36 -16.71 5.68
CA SER A 55 23.50 -17.58 4.52
C SER A 55 22.36 -18.60 4.54
N SER A 56 21.63 -18.68 3.43
CA SER A 56 20.50 -19.59 3.26
C SER A 56 20.80 -20.62 2.17
N LYS A 57 20.21 -21.80 2.32
CA LYS A 57 20.21 -22.90 1.36
C LYS A 57 18.79 -23.41 1.21
N LYS A 58 18.53 -24.18 0.14
CA LYS A 58 17.22 -24.81 -0.13
C LYS A 58 16.07 -23.80 -0.13
N TYR A 59 16.29 -22.63 -0.75
CA TYR A 59 15.26 -21.61 -0.90
C TYR A 59 14.20 -22.07 -1.89
N VAL A 60 12.93 -22.03 -1.48
CA VAL A 60 11.78 -22.30 -2.34
C VAL A 60 10.72 -21.23 -2.08
N ARG A 61 10.16 -20.68 -3.16
CA ARG A 61 8.93 -19.89 -3.12
C ARG A 61 7.87 -20.60 -3.95
N TYR A 62 6.65 -20.64 -3.46
CA TYR A 62 5.57 -21.40 -4.08
C TYR A 62 4.23 -20.70 -3.97
N THR A 63 3.33 -21.11 -4.86
CA THR A 63 1.89 -20.85 -4.79
C THR A 63 1.20 -22.19 -4.73
N ASP A 64 0.45 -22.42 -3.66
CA ASP A 64 -0.41 -23.58 -3.49
C ASP A 64 -1.81 -23.22 -4.02
N TYR A 65 -2.18 -23.83 -5.15
CA TYR A 65 -3.45 -23.57 -5.81
C TYR A 65 -4.64 -24.30 -5.17
N GLU A 66 -4.41 -25.32 -4.34
CA GLU A 66 -5.48 -26.00 -3.60
C GLU A 66 -5.93 -25.17 -2.40
N THR A 67 -4.99 -24.46 -1.77
CA THR A 67 -5.26 -23.63 -0.58
C THR A 67 -5.23 -22.12 -0.83
N SER A 68 -4.88 -21.70 -2.05
CA SER A 68 -4.69 -20.28 -2.43
C SER A 68 -3.68 -19.53 -1.53
N GLN A 69 -2.68 -20.26 -1.03
CA GLN A 69 -1.61 -19.71 -0.20
C GLN A 69 -0.35 -19.48 -1.02
N VAL A 70 0.36 -18.40 -0.74
CA VAL A 70 1.75 -18.23 -1.17
C VAL A 70 2.68 -18.50 -0.01
N GLY A 71 3.84 -19.09 -0.30
CA GLY A 71 4.78 -19.46 0.76
C GLY A 71 6.23 -19.32 0.35
N VAL A 72 7.08 -19.19 1.37
CA VAL A 72 8.53 -19.20 1.25
C VAL A 72 9.10 -20.09 2.34
N ASP A 73 9.91 -21.06 1.92
CA ASP A 73 10.68 -21.94 2.79
C ASP A 73 12.18 -21.73 2.50
N PHE A 74 12.99 -21.57 3.54
CA PHE A 74 14.45 -21.55 3.40
C PHE A 74 15.12 -22.12 4.64
N THR A 75 16.36 -22.59 4.50
CA THR A 75 17.13 -23.16 5.62
C THR A 75 18.42 -22.38 5.83
N ASP A 76 18.68 -21.99 7.07
CA ASP A 76 19.96 -21.40 7.50
C ASP A 76 20.59 -22.26 8.62
N LYS A 77 21.63 -21.74 9.28
CA LYS A 77 22.28 -22.41 10.44
C LYS A 77 21.35 -22.68 11.62
N ASN A 78 20.23 -21.96 11.70
CA ASN A 78 19.24 -22.05 12.74
C ASN A 78 18.07 -22.96 12.33
N GLY A 79 18.12 -23.65 11.20
CA GLY A 79 17.09 -24.59 10.74
C GLY A 79 16.21 -24.02 9.63
N THR A 80 15.05 -24.63 9.41
CA THR A 80 14.13 -24.26 8.32
C THR A 80 13.12 -23.24 8.81
N TRP A 81 12.98 -22.16 8.05
CA TRP A 81 12.04 -21.07 8.25
C TRP A 81 10.93 -21.17 7.22
N LYS A 82 9.70 -20.87 7.64
CA LYS A 82 8.51 -20.88 6.79
C LYS A 82 7.73 -19.60 6.99
N ARG A 83 7.32 -18.99 5.88
CA ARG A 83 6.35 -17.90 5.84
C ARG A 83 5.25 -18.29 4.86
N THR A 84 4.00 -18.12 5.27
CA THR A 84 2.83 -18.29 4.40
C THR A 84 1.96 -17.05 4.44
N SER A 85 1.30 -16.75 3.33
CA SER A 85 0.37 -15.64 3.22
C SER A 85 -0.84 -16.02 2.37
N PHE A 86 -2.01 -15.49 2.70
CA PHE A 86 -3.21 -15.57 1.87
C PHE A 86 -4.10 -14.35 2.10
N THR A 87 -5.02 -14.10 1.17
CA THR A 87 -6.05 -13.07 1.30
C THR A 87 -7.37 -13.78 1.62
N SER A 88 -7.91 -13.56 2.83
CA SER A 88 -9.22 -14.08 3.21
C SER A 88 -10.31 -13.21 2.58
N MET A 89 -11.12 -13.80 1.70
CA MET A 89 -12.31 -13.13 1.16
C MET A 89 -13.43 -13.04 2.21
N ALA A 90 -13.49 -13.97 3.16
CA ALA A 90 -14.54 -13.97 4.18
C ALA A 90 -14.32 -12.88 5.25
N ASP A 91 -13.05 -12.50 5.46
CA ASP A 91 -12.63 -11.58 6.52
C ASP A 91 -12.04 -10.26 5.96
N ASP A 92 -12.02 -10.09 4.65
CA ASP A 92 -11.45 -8.92 3.93
C ASP A 92 -10.03 -8.49 4.40
N VAL A 93 -9.17 -9.48 4.67
CA VAL A 93 -7.83 -9.26 5.23
C VAL A 93 -6.77 -10.15 4.61
N VAL A 94 -5.57 -9.60 4.42
CA VAL A 94 -4.38 -10.38 4.09
C VAL A 94 -3.74 -10.87 5.38
N ILE A 95 -3.58 -12.19 5.50
CA ILE A 95 -2.96 -12.82 6.67
C ILE A 95 -1.60 -13.35 6.25
N THR A 96 -0.55 -12.93 6.96
CA THR A 96 0.79 -13.51 6.84
C THR A 96 1.21 -14.15 8.14
N LYS A 97 1.67 -15.39 8.09
CA LYS A 97 2.15 -16.16 9.24
C LYS A 97 3.62 -16.49 9.11
N LEU A 98 4.34 -16.32 10.21
CA LEU A 98 5.72 -16.77 10.39
C LEU A 98 5.82 -17.60 11.66
N ASN A 99 6.62 -18.67 11.63
CA ASN A 99 6.94 -19.46 12.82
C ASN A 99 8.44 -19.43 13.07
N LYS A 100 8.82 -19.69 14.32
CA LYS A 100 10.18 -20.05 14.70
C LYS A 100 10.71 -21.17 13.82
N SER A 101 12.02 -21.27 13.72
CA SER A 101 12.65 -22.28 12.87
C SER A 101 12.33 -23.70 13.33
N SER A 102 12.56 -24.66 12.45
CA SER A 102 12.43 -26.09 12.78
C SER A 102 13.36 -26.57 13.91
N SER A 103 14.41 -25.82 14.27
CA SER A 103 15.27 -26.12 15.42
C SER A 103 14.82 -25.42 16.71
N GLY A 104 13.76 -24.62 16.66
CA GLY A 104 13.26 -23.86 17.80
C GLY A 104 13.86 -22.45 17.95
N SER A 105 14.71 -22.01 17.01
CA SER A 105 15.26 -20.64 17.02
C SER A 105 14.15 -19.62 16.80
N LYS A 106 14.04 -18.65 17.71
CA LYS A 106 12.98 -17.65 17.73
C LYS A 106 13.10 -16.61 16.62
N LEU A 107 11.97 -15.99 16.28
CA LEU A 107 11.86 -14.94 15.29
C LEU A 107 12.38 -13.61 15.83
N ASN A 108 13.30 -13.01 15.09
CA ASN A 108 13.83 -11.68 15.28
C ASN A 108 13.75 -10.95 13.94
N LEU A 109 12.95 -9.89 13.88
CA LEU A 109 12.67 -9.16 12.63
C LEU A 109 12.20 -7.73 12.91
N THR A 110 12.39 -6.86 11.92
CA THR A 110 11.86 -5.49 11.93
C THR A 110 10.82 -5.35 10.83
N LEU A 111 9.65 -4.83 11.19
CA LEU A 111 8.55 -4.50 10.29
C LEU A 111 8.56 -3.00 10.01
N SER A 112 8.46 -2.62 8.74
CA SER A 112 8.28 -1.23 8.33
C SER A 112 7.49 -1.16 7.03
N PHE A 113 7.03 0.03 6.65
CA PHE A 113 6.60 0.28 5.27
C PHE A 113 7.75 0.88 4.48
N ASP A 114 7.95 0.41 3.27
CA ASP A 114 8.88 1.06 2.35
C ASP A 114 8.35 2.44 1.93
N ASP A 115 9.28 3.26 1.50
CA ASP A 115 9.02 4.55 0.90
C ASP A 115 8.30 4.38 -0.45
N LEU A 116 7.23 5.14 -0.71
CA LEU A 116 6.44 4.99 -1.94
C LEU A 116 7.25 5.29 -3.19
N SER A 117 8.23 6.20 -3.08
CA SER A 117 9.20 6.54 -4.13
C SER A 117 10.05 5.35 -4.61
N THR A 118 10.11 4.25 -3.86
CA THR A 118 10.84 3.04 -4.24
C THR A 118 10.02 2.07 -5.10
N LEU A 119 8.73 2.32 -5.27
CA LEU A 119 7.85 1.50 -6.09
C LEU A 119 8.13 1.74 -7.58
N ALA A 120 8.02 0.68 -8.39
CA ALA A 120 8.21 0.80 -9.82
C ALA A 120 7.18 1.78 -10.43
N ASN A 121 7.66 2.67 -11.30
CA ASN A 121 6.88 3.72 -11.98
C ASN A 121 6.23 4.75 -11.04
N PHE A 122 6.70 4.89 -9.80
CA PHE A 122 6.25 5.98 -8.93
C PHE A 122 6.93 7.28 -9.32
N GLY A 123 6.14 8.35 -9.44
CA GLY A 123 6.64 9.71 -9.68
C GLY A 123 6.55 10.16 -11.14
N ASP A 124 6.08 9.29 -12.03
CA ASP A 124 5.88 9.58 -13.46
C ASP A 124 4.53 10.25 -13.72
N SER A 125 3.64 10.34 -12.71
CA SER A 125 2.32 10.98 -12.82
C SER A 125 1.86 11.62 -11.49
N ASP A 126 0.54 11.80 -11.32
CA ASP A 126 -0.08 12.53 -10.20
C ASP A 126 0.24 11.95 -8.81
N GLU A 127 0.66 10.68 -8.74
CA GLU A 127 1.18 10.09 -7.50
C GLU A 127 2.44 10.79 -6.97
N ALA A 128 3.14 11.60 -7.78
CA ALA A 128 4.19 12.46 -7.27
C ALA A 128 3.67 13.54 -6.30
N ASN A 129 2.40 13.93 -6.42
CA ASN A 129 1.81 15.10 -5.72
C ASN A 129 1.07 14.72 -4.43
N MET A 130 0.96 13.43 -4.11
CA MET A 130 0.33 12.97 -2.86
C MET A 130 1.24 13.20 -1.67
N LYS A 131 0.62 13.19 -0.48
CA LYS A 131 1.33 13.18 0.79
C LYS A 131 1.04 11.89 1.53
N TYR A 132 2.02 11.37 2.26
CA TYR A 132 1.80 10.18 3.08
C TYR A 132 2.64 10.20 4.35
N LYS A 133 2.20 9.37 5.30
CA LYS A 133 2.81 9.18 6.60
C LYS A 133 2.93 7.69 6.89
N LYS A 134 3.92 7.36 7.71
CA LYS A 134 4.07 6.05 8.32
C LYS A 134 3.81 6.19 9.81
N LEU A 135 2.81 5.49 10.30
CA LEU A 135 2.41 5.54 11.70
C LEU A 135 2.74 4.20 12.34
N THR A 136 3.35 4.24 13.51
CA THR A 136 3.56 3.05 14.35
C THR A 136 2.95 3.31 15.71
N ASP A 137 2.11 2.39 16.15
CA ASP A 137 1.52 2.39 17.49
C ASP A 137 2.61 2.37 18.56
N ASP A 138 2.41 3.11 19.66
CA ASP A 138 3.41 3.22 20.72
C ASP A 138 3.62 1.89 21.45
N ASN A 139 2.58 1.05 21.50
CA ASN A 139 2.67 -0.32 22.03
C ASN A 139 3.04 -1.36 20.96
N ALA A 140 3.43 -0.91 19.76
CA ALA A 140 3.81 -1.76 18.64
C ALA A 140 2.73 -2.81 18.29
N ASN A 141 1.45 -2.43 18.36
CA ASN A 141 0.35 -3.30 17.95
C ASN A 141 0.04 -3.22 16.46
N TYR A 142 0.30 -2.09 15.82
CA TYR A 142 0.13 -1.94 14.40
C TYR A 142 1.13 -0.93 13.81
N LEU A 143 1.34 -1.06 12.52
CA LEU A 143 1.93 -0.03 11.68
C LEU A 143 0.98 0.28 10.52
N ALA A 144 0.99 1.52 10.04
CA ALA A 144 0.13 1.98 8.96
C ALA A 144 0.90 2.88 7.99
N LEU A 145 0.62 2.72 6.69
CA LEU A 145 0.88 3.73 5.69
C LEU A 145 -0.44 4.45 5.41
N VAL A 146 -0.48 5.75 5.64
CA VAL A 146 -1.67 6.59 5.41
C VAL A 146 -1.29 7.64 4.39
N SER A 147 -2.12 7.82 3.36
CA SER A 147 -1.84 8.77 2.29
C SER A 147 -3.06 9.59 1.92
N HIS A 148 -2.83 10.88 1.74
CA HIS A 148 -3.78 11.84 1.21
C HIS A 148 -3.52 12.03 -0.29
N TYR A 149 -4.59 12.03 -1.09
CA TYR A 149 -4.50 12.30 -2.52
C TYR A 149 -4.14 13.79 -2.80
N PRO A 150 -3.63 14.13 -3.99
CA PRO A 150 -3.42 15.53 -4.36
C PRO A 150 -4.71 16.36 -4.27
N ASP A 151 -4.59 17.60 -3.81
CA ASP A 151 -5.69 18.57 -3.77
C ASP A 151 -5.82 19.27 -5.13
N TYR A 152 -6.51 18.60 -6.04
CA TYR A 152 -6.88 19.19 -7.33
C TYR A 152 -8.29 19.78 -7.22
N GLU A 153 -8.42 21.08 -7.54
CA GLU A 153 -9.66 21.85 -7.35
C GLU A 153 -10.90 21.17 -7.93
N LYS A 154 -10.75 20.57 -9.12
CA LYS A 154 -11.80 19.91 -9.91
C LYS A 154 -12.03 18.44 -9.53
N SER A 155 -11.23 17.88 -8.62
CA SER A 155 -11.37 16.48 -8.22
C SER A 155 -12.35 16.31 -7.06
N GLU A 156 -13.21 15.28 -7.16
CA GLU A 156 -14.05 14.81 -6.06
C GLU A 156 -13.28 14.06 -4.97
N LEU A 157 -12.01 13.69 -5.24
CA LEU A 157 -11.11 13.02 -4.29
C LEU A 157 -10.13 13.97 -3.62
N LYS A 158 -10.28 15.29 -3.79
CA LYS A 158 -9.36 16.29 -3.22
C LYS A 158 -9.23 16.27 -1.71
N ASN A 159 -10.23 15.73 -1.01
CA ASN A 159 -10.22 15.50 0.44
C ASN A 159 -10.08 14.00 0.78
N GLY A 160 -9.78 13.17 -0.21
CA GLY A 160 -9.73 11.73 -0.09
C GLY A 160 -8.33 11.21 0.12
N GLY A 161 -8.25 9.91 0.39
CA GLY A 161 -6.98 9.22 0.58
C GLY A 161 -7.20 7.74 0.80
N TYR A 162 -6.13 7.06 1.18
CA TYR A 162 -6.16 5.64 1.52
C TYR A 162 -5.23 5.33 2.69
N ALA A 163 -5.42 4.15 3.27
CA ALA A 163 -4.47 3.59 4.19
C ALA A 163 -4.28 2.09 3.98
N THR A 164 -3.10 1.62 4.34
CA THR A 164 -2.78 0.21 4.51
C THR A 164 -2.31 0.02 5.95
N VAL A 165 -3.03 -0.76 6.74
CA VAL A 165 -2.74 -1.01 8.16
C VAL A 165 -2.36 -2.47 8.32
N THR A 166 -1.29 -2.73 9.07
CA THR A 166 -0.88 -4.09 9.47
C THR A 166 -0.92 -4.20 10.98
N TYR A 167 -1.86 -5.00 11.51
CA TYR A 167 -1.91 -5.39 12.91
C TYR A 167 -0.97 -6.58 13.18
N VAL A 168 -0.27 -6.53 14.30
CA VAL A 168 0.85 -7.45 14.62
C VAL A 168 0.55 -8.24 15.88
N ILE A 169 0.34 -9.54 15.70
CA ILE A 169 0.12 -10.50 16.78
C ILE A 169 1.35 -11.40 16.91
N THR A 170 1.86 -11.54 18.12
CA THR A 170 3.00 -12.42 18.41
C THR A 170 2.63 -13.45 19.48
N SER A 171 3.07 -14.68 19.29
CA SER A 171 3.12 -15.67 20.37
C SER A 171 4.50 -15.63 20.99
N GLY A 172 4.59 -15.24 22.26
CA GLY A 172 5.87 -15.00 22.92
C GLY A 172 6.65 -13.80 22.34
N GLY A 173 7.86 -13.59 22.86
CA GLY A 173 8.72 -12.48 22.45
C GLY A 173 8.26 -11.11 22.95
N LYS A 174 8.88 -10.06 22.42
CA LYS A 174 8.59 -8.65 22.71
C LYS A 174 8.45 -7.86 21.42
N LYS A 175 7.66 -6.80 21.46
CA LYS A 175 7.48 -5.82 20.37
C LYS A 175 7.88 -4.44 20.88
N GLU A 176 8.62 -3.70 20.08
CA GLU A 176 9.02 -2.32 20.38
C GLU A 176 8.91 -1.45 19.14
N LYS A 177 8.43 -0.21 19.32
CA LYS A 177 8.48 0.82 18.27
C LYS A 177 9.92 1.30 18.13
N VAL A 178 10.40 1.36 16.89
CA VAL A 178 11.77 1.78 16.57
C VAL A 178 11.79 2.84 15.49
N LEU A 179 12.81 3.69 15.52
CA LEU A 179 13.16 4.58 14.40
C LEU A 179 13.89 3.77 13.33
N ILE A 180 13.57 4.05 12.07
CA ILE A 180 14.16 3.41 10.89
C ILE A 180 14.85 4.48 10.06
N ASP A 181 16.11 4.25 9.71
CA ASP A 181 16.85 5.17 8.84
C ASP A 181 16.11 5.38 7.53
N LYS A 182 15.88 6.64 7.16
CA LYS A 182 15.31 6.99 5.86
C LYS A 182 16.37 6.71 4.79
N LYS A 183 15.98 6.00 3.73
CA LYS A 183 16.91 5.58 2.66
C LYS A 183 16.73 6.38 1.37
N THR A 184 15.63 7.09 1.23
CA THR A 184 15.30 7.94 0.09
C THR A 184 15.18 9.39 0.52
N ASP A 185 15.49 10.31 -0.40
CA ASP A 185 15.05 11.69 -0.26
C ASP A 185 13.78 11.88 -1.08
N GLU A 186 12.71 12.32 -0.43
CA GLU A 186 11.39 12.49 -1.04
C GLU A 186 10.56 13.48 -0.25
N THR A 187 9.73 14.24 -0.97
CA THR A 187 8.94 15.37 -0.42
C THR A 187 7.51 14.97 -0.08
N GLN A 188 7.08 13.80 -0.52
CA GLN A 188 5.75 13.24 -0.28
C GLN A 188 5.61 12.67 1.14
N PHE A 189 6.70 12.11 1.67
CA PHE A 189 6.75 11.53 3.01
C PHE A 189 6.80 12.63 4.08
N LEU A 190 5.89 12.53 5.05
CA LEU A 190 5.79 13.44 6.18
C LEU A 190 6.02 12.68 7.51
N GLY A 191 6.82 13.26 8.40
CA GLY A 191 7.03 12.75 9.75
C GLY A 191 8.22 11.78 9.91
N GLU A 192 8.19 11.01 11.00
CA GLU A 192 9.26 10.09 11.37
C GLU A 192 9.11 8.74 10.70
N ASN A 193 10.21 8.19 10.18
CA ASN A 193 10.22 6.84 9.63
C ASN A 193 10.34 5.85 10.79
N THR A 194 9.25 5.15 11.10
CA THR A 194 9.14 4.24 12.24
C THR A 194 8.74 2.83 11.80
N GLY A 195 9.04 1.86 12.66
CA GLY A 195 8.67 0.46 12.45
C GLY A 195 8.50 -0.29 13.77
N ILE A 196 8.20 -1.58 13.68
CA ILE A 196 8.07 -2.49 14.83
C ILE A 196 9.21 -3.49 14.80
N LYS A 197 10.04 -3.51 15.84
CA LYS A 197 11.01 -4.57 16.05
C LYS A 197 10.40 -5.65 16.95
N ILE A 198 10.52 -6.88 16.48
CA ILE A 198 10.06 -8.09 17.17
C ILE A 198 11.28 -8.89 17.58
N THR A 199 11.33 -9.30 18.85
CA THR A 199 12.44 -10.07 19.42
C THR A 199 11.93 -11.32 20.12
N ASP A 200 12.57 -12.46 19.85
CA ASP A 200 12.32 -13.76 20.48
C ASP A 200 10.88 -14.31 20.40
N ALA A 201 10.16 -14.06 19.30
CA ALA A 201 8.81 -14.59 19.10
C ALA A 201 8.80 -16.07 18.64
N ASP A 202 7.83 -16.86 19.11
CA ASP A 202 7.56 -18.21 18.60
C ASP A 202 6.82 -18.18 17.26
N SER A 203 5.89 -17.25 17.10
CA SER A 203 5.18 -17.02 15.85
C SER A 203 4.73 -15.57 15.73
N VAL A 204 4.63 -15.09 14.49
CA VAL A 204 4.12 -13.76 14.16
C VAL A 204 2.98 -13.92 13.16
N TYR A 205 1.86 -13.27 13.45
CA TYR A 205 0.74 -13.12 12.52
C TYR A 205 0.59 -11.64 12.19
N LEU A 206 0.48 -11.35 10.91
CA LEU A 206 0.30 -10.01 10.37
C LEU A 206 -1.05 -9.99 9.67
N LEU A 207 -1.91 -9.07 10.09
CA LEU A 207 -3.24 -8.87 9.54
C LEU A 207 -3.23 -7.53 8.83
N THR A 208 -3.21 -7.57 7.50
CA THR A 208 -3.08 -6.38 6.67
C THR A 208 -4.38 -6.08 5.94
N VAL A 209 -4.91 -4.88 6.17
CA VAL A 209 -6.11 -4.35 5.51
C VAL A 209 -5.75 -3.07 4.79
N SER A 210 -6.39 -2.81 3.64
CA SER A 210 -6.26 -1.55 2.94
C SER A 210 -7.62 -1.05 2.49
N ASP A 211 -7.90 0.23 2.69
CA ASP A 211 -9.14 0.86 2.24
C ASP A 211 -8.90 2.33 1.88
N ARG A 212 -9.87 2.94 1.21
CA ARG A 212 -9.87 4.33 0.77
C ARG A 212 -11.08 5.10 1.30
N THR A 213 -10.92 6.41 1.45
CA THR A 213 -12.00 7.32 1.85
C THR A 213 -12.04 8.54 0.94
N TYR A 214 -13.22 9.13 0.81
CA TYR A 214 -13.44 10.44 0.17
C TYR A 214 -13.30 11.61 1.17
N ASP A 215 -13.18 11.30 2.47
CA ASP A 215 -13.27 12.24 3.57
C ASP A 215 -12.15 11.96 4.60
N MET A 216 -10.92 12.31 4.24
CA MET A 216 -9.72 12.27 5.07
C MET A 216 -9.41 13.65 5.71
N GLY A 217 -9.86 14.75 5.10
CA GLY A 217 -9.60 16.12 5.54
C GLY A 217 -9.04 16.97 4.40
N LYS A 218 -8.51 18.16 4.72
CA LYS A 218 -7.74 18.96 3.75
C LYS A 218 -6.29 18.51 3.75
N ILE A 219 -5.63 18.59 2.59
CA ILE A 219 -4.21 18.20 2.47
C ILE A 219 -3.28 19.06 3.35
N GLU A 220 -3.63 20.33 3.57
CA GLU A 220 -2.88 21.26 4.42
C GLU A 220 -2.89 20.85 5.91
N ASP A 221 -3.96 20.19 6.35
CA ASP A 221 -4.11 19.71 7.72
C ASP A 221 -3.41 18.35 7.93
N PHE A 222 -3.17 17.62 6.83
CA PHE A 222 -2.66 16.25 6.85
C PHE A 222 -1.31 16.12 7.56
N GLU A 223 -0.42 17.09 7.40
CA GLU A 223 0.89 17.09 8.07
C GLU A 223 0.79 17.11 9.59
N LYS A 224 -0.26 17.72 10.15
CA LYS A 224 -0.47 17.80 11.61
C LYS A 224 -1.36 16.67 12.13
N GLN A 225 -2.10 15.99 11.26
CA GLN A 225 -3.03 14.92 11.62
C GLN A 225 -2.34 13.57 11.85
N ASN A 226 -2.50 13.00 13.04
CA ASN A 226 -1.95 11.68 13.40
C ASN A 226 -3.02 10.66 13.83
N ARG A 227 -4.30 11.04 13.79
CA ARG A 227 -5.44 10.18 14.10
C ARG A 227 -6.44 10.20 12.96
N PHE A 228 -6.87 9.02 12.53
CA PHE A 228 -7.77 8.84 11.38
C PHE A 228 -8.88 7.86 11.76
N THR A 229 -10.11 8.35 11.84
CA THR A 229 -11.24 7.61 12.43
C THR A 229 -12.06 6.79 11.40
N LYS A 230 -11.79 6.94 10.10
CA LYS A 230 -12.63 6.40 9.01
C LYS A 230 -11.90 5.55 7.96
N LEU A 231 -10.73 4.97 8.29
CA LEU A 231 -9.85 4.37 7.27
C LEU A 231 -9.88 2.86 7.16
N VAL A 232 -10.51 2.15 8.08
CA VAL A 232 -10.62 0.68 8.03
C VAL A 232 -12.01 0.32 8.54
N ARG A 233 -12.81 -0.36 7.69
CA ARG A 233 -14.11 -0.92 8.07
C ARG A 233 -13.94 -2.21 8.87
#